data_AF-A0A352A1K7-F1
#
_entry.id   AF-A0A352A1K7-F1
#
_cell.length_a   1.000
_cell.length_b   1.000
_cell.length_c   1.000
_cell.angle_alpha   90.00
_cell.angle_beta   90.00
_cell.angle_gamma   90.00
#
_symmetry.space_group_name_H-M   'P 1'
#
loop_
_entity.id
_entity.type
_entity.pdbx_description
1 polymer ?
#
loop_
_entity_poly.entity_id
_entity_poly.type
_entity_poly.pdbx_seq_one_letter_code
_entity_poly.pdbx_strand_id
1 'polypeptide(L)'
;MSQKTLQELEQENALLKRQLEVCIRFMRREVEESIHKISKRKVNKMTETGRDDFLRENQGAIISKCIQDYFGDLLLLNAPKETIEYLISSEISFYNLSKNPFLDGLSVISSYHKILDVWVEQMIVNQFRKFAQKKGATVLRVNDPMEKSLHSVVTKKFILSLGRLFGLLRMIRNGEKLYDFGQTFREYLDKYPDLRNMLLSDRFFLLFEKVIESDVFGGKRHQGSISLLDTKNTRKWIAGDFMDKDGLLYQVLESQAVLY
;
A
#
# COMPACT_ATOMS: atom_id res chain seq x y z
N MET A 1 34.49 -17.10 19.01
CA MET A 1 34.12 -15.69 19.26
C MET A 1 34.93 -15.21 20.46
N SER A 2 35.62 -14.07 20.38
CA SER A 2 36.39 -13.57 21.52
C SER A 2 35.47 -12.89 22.55
N GLN A 3 35.80 -12.96 23.84
CA GLN A 3 35.05 -12.29 24.91
C GLN A 3 34.91 -10.77 24.68
N LYS A 4 35.92 -10.17 24.05
CA LYS A 4 35.94 -8.76 23.67
C LYS A 4 34.91 -8.45 22.58
N THR A 5 34.82 -9.31 21.57
CA THR A 5 33.82 -9.20 20.48
C THR A 5 32.40 -9.36 21.03
N LEU A 6 32.20 -10.22 22.03
CA LEU A 6 30.90 -10.41 22.67
C LEU A 6 30.44 -9.14 23.41
N GLN A 7 31.33 -8.50 24.17
CA GLN A 7 31.05 -7.26 24.89
C GLN A 7 30.80 -6.07 23.96
N GLU A 8 31.57 -5.96 22.87
CA GLU A 8 31.37 -4.93 21.85
C GLU A 8 29.98 -5.05 21.20
N LEU A 9 29.56 -6.29 20.86
CA LEU A 9 28.23 -6.56 20.31
C LEU A 9 27.10 -6.27 21.31
N GLU A 10 27.28 -6.57 22.60
CA GLU A 10 26.29 -6.27 23.63
C GLU A 10 26.08 -4.76 23.82
N GLN A 11 27.17 -3.99 23.79
CA GLN A 11 27.11 -2.53 23.87
C GLN A 11 26.45 -1.91 22.64
N GLU A 12 26.79 -2.40 21.44
CA GLU A 12 26.16 -1.97 20.19
C GLU A 12 24.67 -2.28 20.18
N ASN A 13 24.27 -3.47 20.63
CA ASN A 13 22.85 -3.87 20.72
C ASN A 13 22.07 -2.97 21.71
N ALA A 14 22.67 -2.62 22.85
CA ALA A 14 22.06 -1.70 23.81
C ALA A 14 21.90 -0.28 23.25
N LEU A 15 22.90 0.20 22.48
CA LEU A 15 22.84 1.49 21.80
C LEU A 15 21.73 1.52 20.75
N LEU A 16 21.67 0.48 19.90
CA LEU A 16 20.65 0.34 18.85
C LEU A 16 19.25 0.29 19.43
N LYS A 17 19.03 -0.43 20.55
CA LYS A 17 17.74 -0.46 21.25
C LYS A 17 17.31 0.93 21.73
N ARG A 18 18.22 1.72 22.30
CA ARG A 18 17.92 3.09 22.73
C ARG A 18 17.60 4.00 21.54
N GLN A 19 18.35 3.88 20.45
CA GLN A 19 18.08 4.65 19.23
C GLN A 19 16.72 4.29 18.64
N LEU A 20 16.38 3.00 18.61
CA LEU A 20 15.08 2.52 18.17
C LEU A 20 13.94 3.09 19.02
N GLU A 21 14.08 3.13 20.35
CA GLU A 21 13.08 3.75 21.25
C GLU A 21 12.87 5.25 20.98
N VAL A 22 13.92 5.98 20.61
CA VAL A 22 13.81 7.40 20.27
C VAL A 22 13.08 7.56 18.93
N CYS A 23 13.42 6.75 17.93
CA CYS A 23 12.74 6.73 16.64
C CYS A 23 11.25 6.38 16.80
N ILE A 24 10.91 5.35 17.60
CA ILE A 24 9.52 4.97 17.90
C ILE A 24 8.74 6.13 18.51
N ARG A 25 9.33 6.82 19.50
CA ARG A 25 8.69 7.99 20.12
C ARG A 25 8.46 9.14 19.14
N PHE A 26 9.43 9.42 18.28
CA PHE A 26 9.30 10.46 17.26
C PHE A 26 8.21 10.10 16.25
N MET A 27 8.16 8.84 15.80
CA MET A 27 7.12 8.35 14.89
C MET A 27 5.73 8.43 15.50
N ARG A 28 5.56 7.99 16.76
CA ARG A 28 4.28 8.13 17.48
C ARG A 28 3.78 9.56 17.45
N ARG A 29 4.68 10.51 17.73
CA ARG A 29 4.37 11.92 17.70
C ARG A 29 4.02 12.43 16.29
N GLU A 30 4.77 12.05 15.25
CA GLU A 30 4.44 12.45 13.88
C GLU A 30 3.11 11.88 13.41
N VAL A 31 2.80 10.63 13.77
CA VAL A 31 1.51 9.99 13.49
C VAL A 31 0.40 10.75 14.21
N GLU A 32 0.52 11.01 15.50
CA GLU A 32 -0.44 11.79 16.29
C GLU A 32 -0.66 13.20 15.71
N GLU A 33 0.41 13.92 15.36
CA GLU A 33 0.33 15.25 14.76
C GLU A 33 -0.33 15.21 13.37
N SER A 34 -0.03 14.19 12.56
CA SER A 34 -0.66 13.98 11.25
C SER A 34 -2.15 13.68 11.40
N ILE A 35 -2.52 12.84 12.35
CA ILE A 35 -3.93 12.56 12.69
C ILE A 35 -4.63 13.82 13.13
N HIS A 36 -4.02 14.63 13.99
CA HIS A 36 -4.65 15.85 14.46
C HIS A 36 -4.88 16.84 13.31
N LYS A 37 -3.92 16.96 12.38
CA LYS A 37 -4.06 17.77 11.15
C LYS A 37 -5.15 17.23 10.21
N ILE A 38 -5.16 15.92 9.94
CA ILE A 38 -6.14 15.26 9.05
C ILE A 38 -7.54 15.33 9.67
N SER A 39 -7.66 14.99 10.95
CA SER A 39 -8.91 15.04 11.71
C SER A 39 -9.46 16.45 11.70
N LYS A 40 -8.66 17.50 11.99
CA LYS A 40 -9.13 18.89 11.90
C LYS A 40 -9.65 19.25 10.49
N ARG A 41 -8.95 18.86 9.43
CA ARG A 41 -9.37 19.14 8.05
C ARG A 41 -10.66 18.42 7.66
N LYS A 42 -10.86 17.20 8.15
CA LYS A 42 -11.96 16.32 7.75
C LYS A 42 -13.20 16.48 8.62
N VAL A 43 -13.03 16.67 9.92
CA VAL A 43 -14.07 16.98 10.90
C VAL A 43 -14.78 18.30 10.56
N ASN A 44 -14.07 19.28 10.00
CA ASN A 44 -14.69 20.51 9.51
C ASN A 44 -15.63 20.31 8.31
N LYS A 45 -15.59 19.14 7.65
CA LYS A 45 -16.49 18.75 6.56
C LYS A 45 -17.60 17.78 7.01
N MET A 46 -17.62 17.44 8.30
CA MET A 46 -18.64 16.55 8.88
C MET A 46 -19.85 17.36 9.34
N THR A 47 -21.01 16.70 9.46
CA THR A 47 -22.17 17.29 10.13
C THR A 47 -21.85 17.54 11.60
N GLU A 48 -22.48 18.53 12.20
CA GLU A 48 -22.22 18.98 13.58
C GLU A 48 -22.38 17.83 14.60
N THR A 49 -23.42 17.00 14.43
CA THR A 49 -23.63 15.78 15.24
C THR A 49 -22.56 14.71 15.05
N GLY A 50 -22.14 14.43 13.81
CA GLY A 50 -21.10 13.43 13.54
C GLY A 50 -19.72 13.88 14.03
N ARG A 51 -19.45 15.18 14.00
CA ARG A 51 -18.24 15.79 14.56
C ARG A 51 -18.19 15.63 16.07
N ASP A 52 -19.29 15.90 16.76
CA ASP A 52 -19.37 15.78 18.21
C ASP A 52 -19.21 14.32 18.66
N ASP A 53 -19.83 13.38 17.97
CA ASP A 53 -19.66 11.95 18.27
C ASP A 53 -18.21 11.49 18.04
N PHE A 54 -17.58 11.87 16.93
CA PHE A 54 -16.19 11.52 16.64
C PHE A 54 -15.21 12.04 17.70
N LEU A 55 -15.43 13.27 18.18
CA LEU A 55 -14.60 13.88 19.22
C LEU A 55 -14.88 13.27 20.60
N ARG A 56 -16.15 13.02 20.94
CA ARG A 56 -16.56 12.38 22.21
C ARG A 56 -16.02 10.96 22.33
N GLU A 57 -16.04 10.19 21.26
CA GLU A 57 -15.54 8.81 21.23
C GLU A 57 -14.00 8.71 21.15
N ASN A 58 -13.28 9.84 21.02
CA ASN A 58 -11.83 9.87 20.77
C ASN A 58 -11.42 8.97 19.58
N GLN A 59 -12.28 8.90 18.56
CA GLN A 59 -12.20 7.89 17.50
C GLN A 59 -10.91 8.00 16.69
N GLY A 60 -10.37 9.20 16.50
CA GLY A 60 -9.08 9.40 15.82
C GLY A 60 -7.91 8.71 16.52
N ALA A 61 -7.85 8.76 17.85
CA ALA A 61 -6.82 8.09 18.64
C ALA A 61 -6.99 6.56 18.61
N ILE A 62 -8.24 6.09 18.64
CA ILE A 62 -8.57 4.65 18.51
C ILE A 62 -8.10 4.12 17.15
N ILE A 63 -8.44 4.81 16.06
CA ILE A 63 -8.02 4.44 14.70
C ILE A 63 -6.49 4.38 14.60
N SER A 64 -5.80 5.38 15.14
CA SER A 64 -4.33 5.42 15.17
C SER A 64 -3.76 4.17 15.83
N LYS A 65 -4.26 3.88 17.02
CA LYS A 65 -3.77 2.77 17.82
C LYS A 65 -4.04 1.44 17.12
N CYS A 66 -5.22 1.26 16.51
CA CYS A 66 -5.51 0.06 15.71
C CYS A 66 -4.53 -0.11 14.54
N ILE A 67 -4.25 0.95 13.78
CA ILE A 67 -3.29 0.89 12.66
C ILE A 67 -1.89 0.53 13.17
N GLN A 68 -1.46 1.18 14.25
CA GLN A 68 -0.14 0.95 14.86
C GLN A 68 0.00 -0.44 15.45
N ASP A 69 -1.00 -0.93 16.20
CA ASP A 69 -1.00 -2.26 16.80
C ASP A 69 -1.01 -3.35 15.72
N TYR A 70 -1.68 -3.11 14.60
CA TYR A 70 -1.78 -4.05 13.48
C TYR A 70 -0.48 -4.16 12.67
N PHE A 71 0.05 -3.04 12.17
CA PHE A 71 1.27 -3.05 11.35
C PHE A 71 2.55 -3.10 12.18
N GLY A 72 2.54 -2.53 13.38
CA GLY A 72 3.74 -2.30 14.17
C GLY A 72 4.60 -1.16 13.61
N ASP A 73 5.44 -0.61 14.48
CA ASP A 73 6.26 0.58 14.17
C ASP A 73 7.25 0.33 13.01
N LEU A 74 7.80 -0.88 12.92
CA LEU A 74 8.80 -1.23 11.90
C LEU A 74 8.21 -1.27 10.48
N LEU A 75 7.03 -1.88 10.31
CA LEU A 75 6.40 -1.95 8.98
C LEU A 75 5.91 -0.58 8.53
N LEU A 76 5.42 0.24 9.46
CA LEU A 76 5.00 1.61 9.18
C LEU A 76 6.16 2.51 8.79
N LEU A 77 7.36 2.31 9.36
CA LEU A 77 8.57 3.04 8.97
C LEU A 77 8.98 2.76 7.51
N ASN A 78 8.79 1.52 7.05
CA ASN A 78 9.10 1.10 5.69
C ASN A 78 7.98 1.46 4.69
N ALA A 79 6.83 1.93 5.17
CA ALA A 79 5.74 2.34 4.31
C ALA A 79 6.05 3.68 3.61
N PRO A 80 5.57 3.89 2.38
CA PRO A 80 5.65 5.19 1.73
C PRO A 80 5.12 6.34 2.60
N LYS A 81 5.75 7.52 2.49
CA LYS A 81 5.50 8.72 3.34
C LYS A 81 4.03 9.16 3.49
N GLU A 82 3.14 8.77 2.58
CA GLU A 82 1.72 9.15 2.59
C GLU A 82 0.78 8.00 2.98
N THR A 83 1.29 6.77 3.11
CA THR A 83 0.47 5.58 3.37
C THR A 83 -0.30 5.71 4.68
N ILE A 84 0.35 6.17 5.74
CA ILE A 84 -0.27 6.34 7.06
C ILE A 84 -1.39 7.37 7.01
N GLU A 85 -1.16 8.51 6.36
CA GLU A 85 -2.16 9.57 6.18
C GLU A 85 -3.39 9.05 5.43
N TYR A 86 -3.20 8.31 4.33
CA TYR A 86 -4.32 7.72 3.60
C TYR A 86 -5.03 6.61 4.38
N LEU A 87 -4.32 5.80 5.19
CA LEU A 87 -4.94 4.79 6.04
C LEU A 87 -5.86 5.44 7.08
N ILE A 88 -5.34 6.42 7.84
CA ILE A 88 -6.14 7.18 8.80
C ILE A 88 -7.33 7.84 8.11
N SER A 89 -7.09 8.48 6.96
CA SER A 89 -8.15 9.13 6.19
C SER A 89 -9.24 8.13 5.79
N SER A 90 -8.86 6.96 5.29
CA SER A 90 -9.80 5.91 4.88
C SER A 90 -10.65 5.43 6.05
N GLU A 91 -10.06 5.25 7.24
CA GLU A 91 -10.76 4.75 8.42
C GLU A 91 -11.69 5.79 9.03
N ILE A 92 -11.32 7.06 9.04
CA ILE A 92 -12.24 8.15 9.43
C ILE A 92 -13.44 8.19 8.48
N SER A 93 -13.21 8.04 7.17
CA SER A 93 -14.31 7.99 6.20
C SER A 93 -15.19 6.75 6.38
N PHE A 94 -14.59 5.60 6.71
CA PHE A 94 -15.31 4.35 6.92
C PHE A 94 -16.19 4.40 8.18
N TYR A 95 -15.69 5.01 9.26
CA TYR A 95 -16.48 5.28 10.46
C TYR A 95 -17.71 6.12 10.13
N ASN A 96 -17.54 7.20 9.36
CA ASN A 96 -18.64 8.08 8.97
C ASN A 96 -19.67 7.37 8.08
N LEU A 97 -19.19 6.60 7.11
CA LEU A 97 -20.03 5.76 6.26
C LEU A 97 -20.86 4.75 7.08
N SER A 98 -20.25 4.18 8.12
CA SER A 98 -20.92 3.20 8.99
C SER A 98 -22.02 3.83 9.86
N LYS A 99 -21.90 5.12 10.19
CA LYS A 99 -22.91 5.86 10.96
C LYS A 99 -23.97 6.51 10.06
N ASN A 100 -23.66 6.76 8.79
CA ASN A 100 -24.56 7.41 7.85
C ASN A 100 -24.74 6.57 6.56
N PRO A 101 -25.84 5.80 6.46
CA PRO A 101 -26.13 4.94 5.32
C PRO A 101 -26.33 5.68 3.98
N PHE A 102 -26.51 7.01 4.00
CA PHE A 102 -26.71 7.83 2.79
C PHE A 102 -25.40 8.27 2.13
N LEU A 103 -24.25 8.04 2.77
CA LEU A 103 -22.95 8.32 2.18
C LEU A 103 -22.52 7.15 1.28
N ASP A 104 -21.77 7.47 0.22
CA ASP A 104 -21.13 6.46 -0.62
C ASP A 104 -19.74 6.07 -0.06
N GLY A 105 -19.21 4.95 -0.55
CA GLY A 105 -17.87 4.46 -0.20
C GLY A 105 -16.72 5.19 -0.90
N LEU A 106 -17.00 6.19 -1.74
CA LEU A 106 -16.01 6.74 -2.69
C LEU A 106 -14.79 7.33 -1.98
N SER A 107 -15.00 8.01 -0.86
CA SER A 107 -13.91 8.59 -0.08
C SER A 107 -12.98 7.52 0.51
N VAL A 108 -13.53 6.40 0.98
CA VAL A 108 -12.75 5.29 1.54
C VAL A 108 -11.93 4.62 0.44
N ILE A 109 -12.60 4.25 -0.67
CA ILE A 109 -11.96 3.59 -1.80
C ILE A 109 -10.90 4.49 -2.45
N SER A 110 -11.14 5.79 -2.57
CA SER A 110 -10.14 6.70 -3.15
C SER A 110 -8.86 6.77 -2.32
N SER A 111 -8.96 6.71 -0.99
CA SER A 111 -7.78 6.64 -0.11
C SER A 111 -7.04 5.31 -0.27
N TYR A 112 -7.74 4.18 -0.30
CA TYR A 112 -7.10 2.88 -0.55
C TYR A 112 -6.43 2.79 -1.93
N HIS A 113 -7.07 3.34 -2.96
CA HIS A 113 -6.48 3.41 -4.29
C HIS A 113 -5.17 4.21 -4.28
N LYS A 114 -5.13 5.35 -3.58
CA LYS A 114 -3.91 6.16 -3.46
C LYS A 114 -2.78 5.45 -2.74
N ILE A 115 -3.08 4.67 -1.70
CA ILE A 115 -2.08 3.84 -1.04
C ILE A 115 -1.46 2.86 -2.04
N LEU A 116 -2.30 2.15 -2.80
CA LEU A 116 -1.82 1.17 -3.79
C LEU A 116 -1.06 1.83 -4.94
N ASP A 117 -1.49 3.00 -5.44
CA ASP A 117 -0.77 3.76 -6.47
C ASP A 117 0.65 4.12 -6.01
N VAL A 118 0.76 4.70 -4.81
CA VAL A 118 2.05 5.11 -4.24
C VAL A 118 2.94 3.89 -4.01
N TRP A 119 2.35 2.80 -3.53
CA TRP A 119 3.04 1.54 -3.33
C TRP A 119 3.61 0.97 -4.64
N VAL A 120 2.77 0.83 -5.67
CA VAL A 120 3.19 0.34 -6.99
C VAL A 120 4.29 1.22 -7.56
N GLU A 121 4.17 2.55 -7.46
CA GLU A 121 5.18 3.46 -7.98
C GLU A 121 6.51 3.31 -7.26
N GLN A 122 6.51 3.33 -5.92
CA GLN A 122 7.74 3.33 -5.13
C GLN A 122 8.44 1.98 -5.13
N MET A 123 7.69 0.88 -4.98
CA MET A 123 8.28 -0.44 -4.79
C MET A 123 8.53 -1.20 -6.09
N ILE A 124 7.71 -1.00 -7.12
CA ILE A 124 7.78 -1.78 -8.35
C ILE A 124 8.27 -0.90 -9.50
N VAL A 125 7.48 0.10 -9.86
CA VAL A 125 7.63 0.81 -11.13
C VAL A 125 8.91 1.63 -11.20
N ASN A 126 9.30 2.31 -10.11
CA ASN A 126 10.52 3.11 -10.09
C ASN A 126 11.78 2.27 -10.37
N GLN A 127 11.86 1.08 -9.78
CA GLN A 127 13.01 0.20 -9.94
C GLN A 127 12.97 -0.53 -11.29
N PHE A 128 11.78 -0.93 -11.74
CA PHE A 128 11.58 -1.44 -13.09
C PHE A 128 12.00 -0.43 -14.16
N ARG A 129 11.60 0.85 -14.03
CA ARG A 129 11.95 1.92 -14.97
C ARG A 129 13.46 2.06 -15.12
N LYS A 130 14.20 2.09 -14.01
CA LYS A 130 15.67 2.14 -14.01
C LYS A 130 16.28 0.89 -14.65
N PHE A 131 15.73 -0.29 -14.35
CA PHE A 131 16.18 -1.55 -14.92
C PHE A 131 16.00 -1.59 -16.45
N ALA A 132 14.82 -1.23 -16.95
CA ALA A 132 14.50 -1.21 -18.37
C ALA A 132 15.37 -0.22 -19.14
N GLN A 133 15.56 1.00 -18.60
CA GLN A 133 16.44 2.00 -19.20
C GLN A 133 17.90 1.53 -19.27
N LYS A 134 18.41 0.89 -18.21
CA LYS A 134 19.77 0.32 -18.20
C LYS A 134 19.94 -0.80 -19.24
N LYS A 135 18.88 -1.56 -19.53
CA LYS A 135 18.86 -2.58 -20.58
C LYS A 135 18.67 -2.01 -22.01
N GLY A 136 18.43 -0.71 -22.16
CA GLY A 136 18.13 -0.11 -23.46
C GLY A 136 16.73 -0.43 -23.99
N ALA A 137 15.82 -0.93 -23.14
CA ALA A 137 14.42 -1.17 -23.50
C ALA A 137 13.66 0.16 -23.54
N THR A 138 13.84 0.94 -24.61
CA THR A 138 13.27 2.29 -24.75
C THR A 138 12.42 2.46 -26.01
N VAL A 139 12.42 1.49 -26.92
CA VAL A 139 11.74 1.59 -28.23
C VAL A 139 10.59 0.60 -28.28
N LEU A 140 9.38 1.10 -28.54
CA LEU A 140 8.19 0.28 -28.76
C LEU A 140 8.24 -0.34 -30.16
N ARG A 141 8.22 -1.67 -30.25
CA ARG A 141 8.26 -2.42 -31.52
C ARG A 141 6.96 -3.13 -31.88
N VAL A 142 6.08 -3.33 -30.89
CA VAL A 142 4.84 -4.09 -31.05
C VAL A 142 3.64 -3.22 -30.70
N ASN A 143 2.59 -3.30 -31.53
CA ASN A 143 1.33 -2.60 -31.33
C ASN A 143 0.40 -3.36 -30.36
N ASP A 144 0.86 -3.62 -29.14
CA ASP A 144 0.11 -4.30 -28.09
C ASP A 144 -0.28 -3.34 -26.94
N PRO A 145 -1.50 -3.41 -26.37
CA PRO A 145 -1.91 -2.50 -25.29
C PRO A 145 -1.06 -2.58 -24.00
N MET A 146 -0.59 -3.76 -23.61
CA MET A 146 0.28 -3.94 -22.46
C MET A 146 1.67 -3.35 -22.75
N GLU A 147 2.23 -3.64 -23.93
CA GLU A 147 3.51 -3.09 -24.37
C GLU A 147 3.49 -1.56 -24.44
N LYS A 148 2.42 -0.96 -24.96
CA LYS A 148 2.24 0.51 -24.98
C LYS A 148 2.21 1.11 -23.57
N SER A 149 1.56 0.40 -22.65
CA SER A 149 1.44 0.81 -21.26
C SER A 149 2.81 0.76 -20.58
N LEU A 150 3.54 -0.35 -20.71
CA LEU A 150 4.90 -0.49 -20.15
C LEU A 150 5.90 0.46 -20.78
N HIS A 151 5.84 0.65 -22.10
CA HIS A 151 6.65 1.66 -22.77
C HIS A 151 6.40 3.06 -22.17
N SER A 152 5.13 3.44 -21.96
CA SER A 152 4.80 4.75 -21.36
C SER A 152 5.26 4.85 -19.90
N VAL A 153 5.23 3.75 -19.15
CA VAL A 153 5.79 3.69 -17.79
C VAL A 153 7.30 3.94 -17.80
N VAL A 154 8.02 3.35 -18.76
CA VAL A 154 9.49 3.46 -18.86
C VAL A 154 9.93 4.82 -19.40
N THR A 155 9.27 5.32 -20.46
CA THR A 155 9.74 6.51 -21.20
C THR A 155 9.03 7.81 -20.79
N LYS A 156 7.77 7.74 -20.38
CA LYS A 156 6.95 8.91 -20.00
C LYS A 156 6.70 9.04 -18.50
N LYS A 157 7.28 8.14 -17.70
CA LYS A 157 7.12 8.10 -16.23
C LYS A 157 5.67 8.00 -15.76
N PHE A 158 4.82 7.32 -16.54
CA PHE A 158 3.46 7.01 -16.08
C PHE A 158 3.51 5.95 -14.97
N ILE A 159 2.53 6.01 -14.08
CA ILE A 159 2.28 4.97 -13.08
C ILE A 159 1.62 3.79 -13.77
N LEU A 160 2.08 2.57 -13.49
CA LEU A 160 1.44 1.35 -13.97
C LEU A 160 0.14 1.13 -13.18
N SER A 161 -1.02 1.17 -13.83
CA SER A 161 -2.29 0.97 -13.13
C SER A 161 -2.41 -0.43 -12.54
N LEU A 162 -3.19 -0.56 -11.46
CA LEU A 162 -3.39 -1.82 -10.75
C LEU A 162 -3.88 -2.94 -11.68
N GLY A 163 -4.85 -2.66 -12.56
CA GLY A 163 -5.34 -3.64 -13.52
C GLY A 163 -4.29 -4.08 -14.53
N ARG A 164 -3.40 -3.17 -14.96
CA ARG A 164 -2.29 -3.52 -15.86
C ARG A 164 -1.21 -4.33 -15.13
N LEU A 165 -0.89 -3.98 -13.89
CA LEU A 165 0.02 -4.76 -13.06
C LEU A 165 -0.52 -6.17 -12.83
N PHE A 166 -1.79 -6.32 -12.44
CA PHE A 166 -2.43 -7.62 -12.27
C PHE A 166 -2.39 -8.46 -13.55
N GLY A 167 -2.79 -7.87 -14.68
CA GLY A 167 -2.74 -8.55 -15.97
C GLY A 167 -1.34 -9.03 -16.33
N LEU A 168 -0.31 -8.21 -16.09
CA LEU A 168 1.08 -8.58 -16.35
C LEU A 168 1.59 -9.70 -15.43
N LEU A 169 1.28 -9.63 -14.13
CA LEU A 169 1.62 -10.68 -13.17
C LEU A 169 0.93 -12.00 -13.52
N ARG A 170 -0.33 -11.95 -13.97
CA ARG A 170 -1.08 -13.12 -14.43
C ARG A 170 -0.40 -13.80 -15.61
N MET A 171 -0.03 -13.02 -16.62
CA MET A 171 0.69 -13.52 -17.79
C MET A 171 2.01 -14.20 -17.40
N ILE A 172 2.78 -13.59 -16.50
CA ILE A 172 4.05 -14.15 -16.00
C ILE A 172 3.81 -15.46 -15.24
N ARG A 173 2.81 -15.48 -14.34
CA ARG A 173 2.45 -16.65 -13.53
C ARG A 173 2.02 -17.83 -14.39
N ASN A 174 1.26 -17.57 -15.45
CA ASN A 174 0.73 -18.60 -16.36
C ASN A 174 1.72 -19.02 -17.45
N GLY A 175 2.92 -18.41 -17.53
CA GLY A 175 3.86 -18.68 -18.60
C GLY A 175 3.37 -18.23 -19.98
N GLU A 176 2.50 -17.23 -20.02
CA GLU A 176 1.99 -16.65 -21.27
C GLU A 176 3.10 -15.93 -22.04
N LYS A 177 2.90 -15.77 -23.35
CA LYS A 177 3.85 -15.07 -24.20
C LYS A 177 3.90 -13.59 -23.82
N LEU A 178 5.11 -13.11 -23.52
CA LEU A 178 5.41 -11.70 -23.28
C LEU A 178 6.17 -11.11 -24.47
N TYR A 179 5.91 -9.85 -24.79
CA TYR A 179 6.69 -9.07 -25.74
C TYR A 179 7.85 -8.36 -25.01
N ASP A 180 8.62 -7.54 -25.72
CA ASP A 180 9.90 -6.99 -25.25
C ASP A 180 9.81 -6.29 -23.86
N PHE A 181 8.85 -5.39 -23.64
CA PHE A 181 8.71 -4.73 -22.35
C PHE A 181 8.17 -5.67 -21.26
N GLY A 182 7.22 -6.54 -21.59
CA GLY A 182 6.72 -7.57 -20.67
C GLY A 182 7.82 -8.54 -20.22
N GLN A 183 8.67 -8.96 -21.16
CA GLN A 183 9.83 -9.81 -20.90
C GLN A 183 10.85 -9.07 -20.03
N THR A 184 11.12 -7.80 -20.34
CA THR A 184 11.98 -6.94 -19.51
C THR A 184 11.46 -6.82 -18.08
N PHE A 185 10.13 -6.73 -17.90
CA PHE A 185 9.50 -6.70 -16.58
C PHE A 185 9.65 -8.03 -15.84
N ARG A 186 9.48 -9.16 -16.52
CA ARG A 186 9.74 -10.49 -15.96
C ARG A 186 11.18 -10.63 -15.48
N GLU A 187 12.15 -10.24 -16.30
CA GLU A 187 13.58 -10.29 -15.95
C GLU A 187 13.91 -9.35 -14.78
N TYR A 188 13.24 -8.21 -14.68
CA TYR A 188 13.32 -7.34 -13.51
C TYR A 188 12.85 -8.08 -12.26
N LEU A 189 11.70 -8.77 -12.29
CA LEU A 189 11.23 -9.56 -11.15
C LEU A 189 12.19 -10.70 -10.81
N ASP A 190 12.74 -11.38 -11.82
CA ASP A 190 13.73 -12.46 -11.60
C ASP A 190 15.01 -11.96 -10.90
N LYS A 191 15.36 -10.68 -11.06
CA LYS A 191 16.46 -10.04 -10.33
C LYS A 191 16.14 -9.79 -8.84
N TYR A 192 14.87 -9.70 -8.47
CA TYR A 192 14.40 -9.42 -7.10
C TYR A 192 13.50 -10.58 -6.62
N PRO A 193 14.08 -11.73 -6.23
CA PRO A 193 13.33 -12.95 -5.97
C PRO A 193 12.30 -12.80 -4.85
N ASP A 194 12.59 -12.04 -3.79
CA ASP A 194 11.63 -11.82 -2.70
C ASP A 194 10.39 -11.07 -3.16
N LEU A 195 10.58 -10.00 -3.95
CA LEU A 195 9.50 -9.25 -4.56
C LEU A 195 8.69 -10.13 -5.52
N ARG A 196 9.38 -10.93 -6.35
CA ARG A 196 8.74 -11.86 -7.27
C ARG A 196 7.91 -12.91 -6.53
N ASN A 197 8.48 -13.52 -5.50
CA ASN A 197 7.83 -14.55 -4.70
C ASN A 197 6.58 -14.01 -4.01
N MET A 198 6.66 -12.80 -3.43
CA MET A 198 5.51 -12.13 -2.84
C MET A 198 4.42 -11.85 -3.90
N LEU A 199 4.76 -11.15 -4.99
CA LEU A 199 3.80 -10.74 -6.03
C LEU A 199 3.13 -11.92 -6.76
N LEU A 200 3.82 -13.06 -6.88
CA LEU A 200 3.31 -14.25 -7.55
C LEU A 200 2.78 -15.30 -6.58
N SER A 201 2.84 -15.07 -5.26
CA SER A 201 2.29 -15.99 -4.26
C SER A 201 0.78 -16.13 -4.39
N ASP A 202 0.26 -17.32 -4.10
CA ASP A 202 -1.20 -17.59 -4.15
C ASP A 202 -1.97 -16.66 -3.21
N ARG A 203 -1.40 -16.42 -2.02
CA ARG A 203 -2.00 -15.57 -0.97
C ARG A 203 -2.16 -14.12 -1.44
N PHE A 204 -1.12 -13.53 -2.04
CA PHE A 204 -1.19 -12.17 -2.59
C PHE A 204 -2.10 -12.12 -3.81
N PHE A 205 -1.89 -13.05 -4.75
CA PHE A 205 -2.55 -13.03 -6.04
C PHE A 205 -4.07 -13.18 -5.91
N LEU A 206 -4.55 -14.05 -5.03
CA LEU A 206 -5.98 -14.26 -4.76
C LEU A 206 -6.67 -13.02 -4.20
N LEU A 207 -6.01 -12.27 -3.31
CA LEU A 207 -6.56 -11.02 -2.79
C LEU A 207 -6.49 -9.91 -3.83
N PHE A 208 -5.42 -9.86 -4.62
CA PHE A 208 -5.28 -8.86 -5.66
C PHE A 208 -6.33 -9.07 -6.75
N GLU A 209 -6.60 -10.32 -7.13
CA GLU A 209 -7.68 -10.70 -8.04
C GLU A 209 -9.04 -10.24 -7.52
N LYS A 210 -9.39 -10.54 -6.26
CA LYS A 210 -10.65 -10.07 -5.64
C LYS A 210 -10.81 -8.55 -5.74
N VAL A 211 -9.74 -7.80 -5.47
CA VAL A 211 -9.72 -6.34 -5.56
C VAL A 211 -9.97 -5.89 -7.00
N ILE A 212 -9.30 -6.49 -8.00
CA ILE A 212 -9.46 -6.12 -9.41
C ILE A 212 -10.86 -6.50 -9.94
N GLU A 213 -11.32 -7.72 -9.67
CA GLU A 213 -12.61 -8.22 -10.15
C GLU A 213 -13.81 -7.52 -9.51
N SER A 214 -13.65 -6.96 -8.31
CA SER A 214 -14.72 -6.19 -7.66
C SER A 214 -15.06 -4.88 -8.40
N ASP A 215 -14.17 -4.44 -9.31
CA ASP A 215 -14.27 -3.20 -10.11
C ASP A 215 -14.41 -1.92 -9.26
N VAL A 216 -14.12 -2.00 -7.95
CA VAL A 216 -14.21 -0.86 -7.01
C VAL A 216 -13.23 0.25 -7.36
N PHE A 217 -12.08 -0.07 -7.97
CA PHE A 217 -11.11 0.94 -8.42
C PHE A 217 -11.30 1.37 -9.87
N GLY A 218 -12.17 0.68 -10.62
CA GLY A 218 -12.49 0.96 -12.01
C GLY A 218 -13.88 1.58 -12.15
N GLY A 219 -14.78 0.85 -12.80
CA GLY A 219 -16.10 1.33 -13.21
C GLY A 219 -16.94 1.87 -12.06
N LYS A 220 -17.04 1.13 -10.94
CA LYS A 220 -17.85 1.56 -9.77
C LYS A 220 -17.40 2.89 -9.19
N ARG A 221 -16.09 3.12 -9.09
CA ARG A 221 -15.53 4.41 -8.64
C ARG A 221 -15.83 5.54 -9.61
N HIS A 222 -15.72 5.29 -10.91
CA HIS A 222 -16.03 6.31 -11.93
C HIS A 222 -17.51 6.66 -12.00
N GLN A 223 -18.39 5.71 -11.66
CA GLN A 223 -19.84 5.92 -11.59
C GLN A 223 -20.30 6.49 -10.24
N GLY A 224 -19.45 6.52 -9.21
CA GLY A 224 -19.83 6.95 -7.86
C GLY A 224 -20.80 5.97 -7.17
N SER A 225 -20.78 4.70 -7.54
CA SER A 225 -21.74 3.67 -7.10
C SER A 225 -21.14 2.67 -6.10
N ILE A 226 -20.35 3.18 -5.14
CA ILE A 226 -19.64 2.32 -4.18
C ILE A 226 -20.50 2.09 -2.95
N SER A 227 -20.98 0.86 -2.77
CA SER A 227 -21.80 0.49 -1.61
C SER A 227 -20.97 0.33 -0.33
N LEU A 228 -21.66 0.30 0.81
CA LEU A 228 -21.04 -0.08 2.09
C LEU A 228 -20.44 -1.49 2.03
N LEU A 229 -21.09 -2.43 1.32
CA LEU A 229 -20.58 -3.80 1.18
C LEU A 229 -19.29 -3.83 0.35
N ASP A 230 -19.25 -3.11 -0.77
CA ASP A 230 -18.03 -2.95 -1.57
C ASP A 230 -16.88 -2.38 -0.72
N THR A 231 -17.21 -1.39 0.11
CA THR A 231 -16.25 -0.73 1.00
C THR A 231 -15.71 -1.68 2.06
N LYS A 232 -16.59 -2.45 2.73
CA LYS A 232 -16.21 -3.45 3.73
C LYS A 232 -15.31 -4.53 3.13
N ASN A 233 -15.70 -5.07 1.98
CA ASN A 233 -14.91 -6.09 1.29
C ASN A 233 -13.54 -5.56 0.88
N THR A 234 -13.47 -4.35 0.33
CA THR A 234 -12.20 -3.72 -0.07
C THR A 234 -11.30 -3.48 1.13
N ARG A 235 -11.83 -2.93 2.21
CA ARG A 235 -11.11 -2.73 3.48
C ARG A 235 -10.54 -4.06 4.00
N LYS A 236 -11.33 -5.13 3.98
CA LYS A 236 -10.89 -6.46 4.38
C LYS A 236 -9.76 -6.99 3.49
N TRP A 237 -9.89 -6.93 2.17
CA TRP A 237 -8.86 -7.47 1.27
C TRP A 237 -7.55 -6.68 1.31
N ILE A 238 -7.64 -5.35 1.48
CA ILE A 238 -6.46 -4.48 1.44
C ILE A 238 -5.78 -4.40 2.80
N ALA A 239 -6.54 -4.21 3.87
CA ALA A 239 -6.01 -3.94 5.21
C ALA A 239 -6.31 -5.05 6.23
N GLY A 240 -6.96 -6.14 5.85
CA GLY A 240 -7.24 -7.25 6.77
C GLY A 240 -8.18 -6.87 7.92
N ASP A 241 -8.99 -5.83 7.71
CA ASP A 241 -9.78 -5.17 8.76
C ASP A 241 -8.96 -4.68 9.97
N PHE A 242 -7.63 -4.57 9.82
CA PHE A 242 -6.65 -4.30 10.89
C PHE A 242 -6.66 -5.36 12.01
N MET A 243 -7.09 -6.57 11.68
CA MET A 243 -7.15 -7.72 12.60
C MET A 243 -6.43 -8.94 12.02
N ASP A 244 -6.60 -9.16 10.72
CA ASP A 244 -6.08 -10.30 9.98
C ASP A 244 -4.89 -9.90 9.13
N LYS A 245 -3.70 -10.42 9.47
CA LYS A 245 -2.44 -10.13 8.76
C LYS A 245 -2.39 -10.68 7.33
N ASP A 246 -3.48 -11.24 6.83
CA ASP A 246 -3.66 -11.62 5.43
C ASP A 246 -3.94 -10.44 4.48
N GLY A 247 -4.17 -9.21 4.93
CA GLY A 247 -4.41 -8.08 4.00
C GLY A 247 -3.26 -7.80 3.01
N LEU A 248 -3.58 -7.34 1.79
CA LEU A 248 -2.58 -7.02 0.75
C LEU A 248 -1.47 -6.11 1.27
N LEU A 249 -1.80 -5.03 1.97
CA LEU A 249 -0.82 -4.08 2.50
C LEU A 249 0.11 -4.73 3.52
N TYR A 250 -0.40 -5.67 4.33
CA TYR A 250 0.42 -6.33 5.32
C TYR A 250 1.47 -7.22 4.65
N GLN A 251 1.04 -8.10 3.73
CA GLN A 251 1.94 -8.99 2.99
C GLN A 251 3.03 -8.21 2.25
N VAL A 252 2.63 -7.09 1.67
CA VAL A 252 3.52 -6.18 0.96
C VAL A 252 4.57 -5.57 1.90
N LEU A 253 4.17 -4.98 3.02
CA LEU A 253 5.09 -4.31 3.93
C LEU A 253 5.99 -5.32 4.64
N GLU A 254 5.45 -6.48 4.99
CA GLU A 254 6.20 -7.60 5.57
C GLU A 254 7.31 -8.07 4.62
N SER A 255 7.05 -8.18 3.31
CA SER A 255 8.07 -8.55 2.33
C SER A 255 9.25 -7.57 2.24
N GLN A 256 9.07 -6.32 2.68
CA GLN A 256 10.13 -5.32 2.71
C GLN A 256 10.90 -5.30 4.02
N ALA A 257 10.33 -5.84 5.10
CA ALA A 257 10.98 -5.86 6.40
C ALA A 257 12.24 -6.76 6.44
N VAL A 258 12.38 -7.67 5.47
CA VAL A 258 13.51 -8.60 5.33
C VAL A 258 14.71 -7.95 4.61
N LEU A 259 14.57 -6.72 4.09
CA LEU A 259 15.63 -6.02 3.36
C LEU A 259 16.53 -5.13 4.24
N TYR A 260 16.42 -5.26 5.58
CA TYR A 260 17.30 -4.61 6.57
C TYR A 260 17.94 -5.63 7.50
#